data_AF-I8IGY3-F1
#
_entry.id   AF-I8IGY3-F1
#
_cell.length_a   1.000
_cell.length_b   1.000
_cell.length_c   1.000
_cell.angle_alpha   90.00
_cell.angle_beta   90.00
_cell.angle_gamma   90.00
#
_symmetry.space_group_name_H-M   'P 1'
#
loop_
_entity.id
_entity.type
_entity.pdbx_description
1 polymer ?
#
loop_
_entity_poly.entity_id
_entity_poly.type
_entity_poly.pdbx_seq_one_letter_code
_entity_poly.pdbx_strand_id
1 'polypeptide(L)'
;MDWLEEEEAISPWCTSGFESEISLCPTSLRPTLLQQEIPHHPWIDLFPIPQMRDNLLQRYGDFDETALCNDLVDFYDVSNDETGLIVWRTPWHPTGWEVSETFLRKWSWVVRGCDDLANSTNYWRGLRGEEPLVFDTGL
;
A
#
# COMPACT_ATOMS: atom_id res chain seq x y z
N MET A 1 -5.99 8.63 17.21
CA MET A 1 -5.05 8.72 16.07
C MET A 1 -5.72 9.70 15.15
N ASP A 2 -5.73 10.95 15.57
CA ASP A 2 -6.88 11.83 15.31
C ASP A 2 -6.87 12.32 13.84
N TRP A 3 -5.68 12.35 13.23
CA TRP A 3 -5.48 12.66 11.81
C TRP A 3 -5.99 11.59 10.83
N LEU A 4 -6.23 10.34 11.25
CA LEU A 4 -6.83 9.32 10.38
C LEU A 4 -8.35 9.52 10.22
N GLU A 5 -8.96 10.25 11.16
CA GLU A 5 -10.40 10.51 11.21
C GLU A 5 -10.77 11.87 10.61
N GLU A 6 -9.76 12.72 10.34
CA GLU A 6 -9.93 14.03 9.72
C GLU A 6 -9.88 13.88 8.19
N GLU A 7 -11.06 13.85 7.53
CA GLU A 7 -11.17 13.75 6.06
C GLU A 7 -10.38 14.84 5.29
N GLU A 8 -9.98 15.92 5.95
CA GLU A 8 -9.24 17.05 5.37
C GLU A 8 -7.72 17.02 5.65
N ALA A 9 -7.18 15.96 6.27
CA ALA A 9 -5.74 15.87 6.52
C ALA A 9 -4.94 15.78 5.20
N ILE A 10 -3.88 16.59 5.08
CA ILE A 10 -3.00 16.60 3.90
C ILE A 10 -1.61 16.12 4.29
N SER A 11 -1.05 15.22 3.47
CA SER A 11 0.29 14.67 3.66
C SER A 11 1.34 15.78 3.76
N PRO A 12 2.26 15.70 4.74
CA PRO A 12 3.37 16.63 4.86
C PRO A 12 4.31 16.58 3.65
N TRP A 13 4.34 15.48 2.89
CA TRP A 13 5.20 15.36 1.70
C TRP A 13 4.80 16.27 0.56
N CYS A 14 3.52 16.68 0.51
CA CYS A 14 3.01 17.65 -0.46
C CYS A 14 3.16 19.11 0.05
N THR A 15 3.70 19.32 1.25
CA THR A 15 3.86 20.64 1.86
C THR A 15 5.33 21.06 1.87
N SER A 16 5.61 22.33 1.55
CA SER A 16 6.98 22.85 1.57
C SER A 16 7.60 22.77 2.97
N GLY A 17 8.79 22.19 3.13
CA GLY A 17 9.58 22.28 4.37
C GLY A 17 10.19 20.98 4.92
N PHE A 18 9.94 19.81 4.31
CA PHE A 18 10.37 18.51 4.86
C PHE A 18 11.64 17.90 4.23
N GLU A 19 12.38 18.67 3.42
CA GLU A 19 13.55 18.17 2.68
C GLU A 19 14.63 17.55 3.59
N SER A 20 14.82 18.07 4.80
CA SER A 20 15.82 17.56 5.76
C SER A 20 15.46 16.20 6.37
N GLU A 21 14.17 15.86 6.43
CA GLU A 21 13.68 14.64 7.11
C GLU A 21 13.66 13.41 6.19
N ILE A 22 13.67 13.61 4.87
CA ILE A 22 13.70 12.52 3.87
C ILE A 22 14.92 11.60 4.07
N SER A 23 16.07 12.18 4.44
CA SER A 23 17.32 11.45 4.64
C SER A 23 17.25 10.42 5.78
N LEU A 24 16.38 10.66 6.77
CA LEU A 24 16.19 9.78 7.94
C LEU A 24 15.15 8.68 7.68
N CYS A 25 14.38 8.79 6.60
CA CYS A 25 13.34 7.84 6.26
C CYS A 25 13.94 6.58 5.59
N PRO A 26 13.51 5.36 5.97
CA PRO A 26 13.84 4.13 5.24
C PRO A 26 13.53 4.29 3.75
N THR A 27 14.38 3.74 2.89
CA THR A 27 14.25 3.91 1.43
C THR A 27 12.86 3.56 0.90
N SER A 28 12.21 2.54 1.48
CA SER A 28 10.86 2.09 1.13
C SER A 28 9.74 3.09 1.46
N LEU A 29 9.97 4.00 2.42
CA LEU A 29 8.99 4.96 2.90
C LEU A 29 9.28 6.40 2.45
N ARG A 30 10.43 6.66 1.82
CA ARG A 30 10.74 7.98 1.24
C ARG A 30 9.63 8.41 0.28
N PRO A 31 9.26 9.71 0.26
CA PRO A 31 8.23 10.19 -0.64
C PRO A 31 8.65 10.00 -2.09
N THR A 32 7.71 9.55 -2.93
CA THR A 32 7.86 9.56 -4.38
C THR A 32 7.69 10.98 -4.94
N LEU A 33 7.95 11.17 -6.24
CA LEU A 33 7.66 12.45 -6.90
C LEU A 33 6.16 12.75 -6.88
N LEU A 34 5.30 11.75 -7.14
CA LEU A 34 3.85 11.94 -7.11
C LEU A 34 3.34 12.34 -5.73
N GLN A 35 3.89 11.79 -4.64
CA GLN A 35 3.56 12.21 -3.28
C GLN A 35 3.91 13.68 -3.00
N GLN A 36 4.89 14.25 -3.71
CA GLN A 36 5.27 15.66 -3.57
C GLN A 36 4.42 16.59 -4.44
N GLU A 37 3.82 16.07 -5.51
CA GLU A 37 3.07 16.86 -6.50
C GLU A 37 1.56 16.82 -6.29
N ILE A 38 1.03 15.72 -5.74
CA ILE A 38 -0.41 15.47 -5.60
C ILE A 38 -0.81 15.64 -4.13
N PRO A 39 -1.67 16.62 -3.78
CA PRO A 39 -2.26 16.70 -2.44
C PRO A 39 -3.09 15.45 -2.15
N HIS A 40 -2.78 14.76 -1.06
CA HIS A 40 -3.41 13.49 -0.70
C HIS A 40 -3.43 13.29 0.81
N HIS A 41 -4.27 12.38 1.29
CA HIS A 41 -4.36 12.04 2.69
C HIS A 41 -3.14 11.22 3.15
N PRO A 42 -2.57 11.49 4.35
CA PRO A 42 -1.35 10.80 4.82
C PRO A 42 -1.47 9.28 5.01
N TRP A 43 -2.65 8.68 4.81
CA TRP A 43 -2.82 7.21 4.96
C TRP A 43 -2.08 6.46 3.85
N ILE A 44 -1.94 7.06 2.66
CA ILE A 44 -1.17 6.51 1.54
C ILE A 44 0.32 6.40 1.92
N ASP A 45 0.83 7.30 2.76
CA ASP A 45 2.25 7.32 3.15
C ASP A 45 2.67 6.11 3.97
N LEU A 46 1.70 5.38 4.54
CA LEU A 46 1.94 4.23 5.42
C LEU A 46 2.41 2.99 4.66
N PHE A 47 2.18 2.89 3.35
CA PHE A 47 2.62 1.72 2.57
C PHE A 47 4.10 1.81 2.22
N PRO A 48 4.94 0.82 2.59
CA PRO A 48 6.36 0.80 2.23
C PRO A 48 6.60 0.32 0.79
N ILE A 49 5.63 0.49 -0.11
CA ILE A 49 5.71 0.05 -1.51
C ILE A 49 5.52 1.29 -2.40
N PRO A 50 6.61 1.94 -2.86
CA PRO A 50 6.53 3.19 -3.62
C PRO A 50 5.58 3.12 -4.83
N GLN A 51 5.68 2.06 -5.63
CA GLN A 51 4.84 1.89 -6.82
C GLN A 51 3.34 1.76 -6.47
N MET A 52 3.01 1.12 -5.34
CA MET A 52 1.63 0.99 -4.88
C MET A 52 1.04 2.37 -4.51
N ARG A 53 1.84 3.21 -3.84
CA ARG A 53 1.44 4.59 -3.52
C ARG A 53 1.24 5.42 -4.78
N ASP A 54 2.15 5.31 -5.74
CA ASP A 54 2.03 5.99 -7.03
C ASP A 54 0.77 5.56 -7.80
N ASN A 55 0.44 4.26 -7.79
CA ASN A 55 -0.78 3.75 -8.41
C ASN A 55 -2.05 4.35 -7.76
N LEU A 56 -2.08 4.44 -6.44
CA LEU A 56 -3.19 5.07 -5.69
C LEU A 56 -3.31 6.55 -6.04
N LEU A 57 -2.20 7.27 -6.07
CA LEU A 57 -2.17 8.71 -6.36
C LEU A 57 -2.60 9.03 -7.80
N GLN A 58 -2.24 8.21 -8.77
CA GLN A 58 -2.67 8.37 -10.17
C GLN A 58 -4.18 8.29 -10.36
N ARG A 59 -4.89 7.65 -9.41
CA ARG A 59 -6.35 7.53 -9.40
C ARG A 59 -6.98 8.22 -8.20
N TYR A 60 -6.26 9.13 -7.54
CA TYR A 60 -6.76 9.77 -6.32
C TYR A 60 -8.08 10.49 -6.59
N GLY A 61 -9.12 10.16 -5.81
CA GLY A 61 -10.49 10.65 -6.03
C GLY A 61 -11.31 9.92 -7.11
N ASP A 62 -10.74 8.90 -7.78
CA ASP A 62 -11.39 8.06 -8.81
C ASP A 62 -11.41 6.56 -8.40
N PHE A 63 -11.56 6.30 -7.10
CA PHE A 63 -11.89 4.98 -6.57
C PHE A 63 -12.64 5.11 -5.24
N ASP A 64 -13.33 4.04 -4.85
CA ASP A 64 -14.01 3.97 -3.55
C ASP A 64 -12.98 3.71 -2.44
N GLU A 65 -12.50 4.80 -1.82
CA GLU A 65 -11.56 4.76 -0.69
C GLU A 65 -12.11 3.98 0.50
N THR A 66 -13.43 4.02 0.73
CA THR A 66 -14.07 3.28 1.82
C THR A 66 -14.05 1.78 1.55
N ALA A 67 -14.37 1.36 0.33
CA ALA A 67 -14.30 -0.04 -0.08
C ALA A 67 -12.85 -0.57 -0.05
N LEU A 68 -11.88 0.23 -0.50
CA LEU A 68 -10.47 -0.15 -0.41
C LEU A 68 -10.04 -0.30 1.04
N CYS A 69 -10.40 0.66 1.92
CA CYS A 69 -10.11 0.58 3.35
C CYS A 69 -10.70 -0.70 3.95
N ASN A 70 -11.99 -0.98 3.73
CA ASN A 70 -12.65 -2.20 4.25
C ASN A 70 -12.01 -3.51 3.77
N ASP A 71 -11.43 -3.53 2.57
CA ASP A 71 -10.71 -4.70 2.06
C ASP A 71 -9.24 -4.75 2.50
N LEU A 72 -8.68 -3.65 3.02
CA LEU A 72 -7.34 -3.58 3.58
C LEU A 72 -7.30 -3.94 5.06
N VAL A 73 -8.31 -3.50 5.83
CA VAL A 73 -8.43 -3.78 7.27
C VAL A 73 -9.43 -4.89 7.54
N ASP A 74 -8.96 -5.90 8.28
CA ASP A 74 -9.81 -6.95 8.85
C ASP A 74 -10.64 -6.36 10.00
N PHE A 75 -11.79 -5.75 9.67
CA PHE A 75 -12.73 -5.30 10.69
C PHE A 75 -13.41 -6.53 11.31
N TYR A 76 -13.21 -6.66 12.63
CA TYR A 76 -13.61 -7.66 13.63
C TYR A 76 -14.91 -8.49 13.49
N ASP A 77 -15.74 -8.36 12.45
CA ASP A 77 -17.01 -9.09 12.31
C ASP A 77 -17.27 -9.65 10.89
N VAL A 78 -16.28 -9.57 9.99
CA VAL A 78 -16.30 -10.27 8.71
C VAL A 78 -15.16 -11.27 8.73
N SER A 79 -15.44 -12.57 8.57
CA SER A 79 -14.40 -13.59 8.45
C SER A 79 -13.64 -13.39 7.14
N ASN A 80 -12.66 -12.48 7.14
CA ASN A 80 -11.84 -12.13 5.98
C ASN A 80 -10.54 -12.92 5.98
N ASP A 81 -10.62 -14.24 6.21
CA ASP A 81 -9.50 -15.19 6.05
C ASP A 81 -8.84 -15.13 4.66
N GLU A 82 -9.36 -14.33 3.73
CA GLU A 82 -8.89 -14.18 2.35
C GLU A 82 -8.72 -12.73 1.86
N THR A 83 -8.95 -11.68 2.66
CA THR A 83 -9.01 -10.29 2.15
C THR A 83 -8.02 -9.36 2.84
N GLY A 84 -7.06 -8.82 2.08
CA GLY A 84 -6.25 -7.66 2.48
C GLY A 84 -4.76 -7.79 2.27
N LEU A 85 -4.02 -7.03 3.07
CA LEU A 85 -2.56 -7.04 3.13
C LEU A 85 -2.10 -7.70 4.43
N ILE A 86 -1.22 -8.69 4.32
CA ILE A 86 -0.69 -9.43 5.47
C ILE A 86 0.72 -8.93 5.75
N VAL A 87 0.99 -8.57 7.00
CA VAL A 87 2.31 -8.14 7.47
C VAL A 87 2.96 -9.27 8.28
N TRP A 88 3.88 -10.00 7.65
CA TRP A 88 4.58 -11.15 8.24
C TRP A 88 5.79 -10.80 9.09
N ARG A 89 6.37 -9.62 8.85
CA ARG A 89 7.60 -9.15 9.51
C ARG A 89 7.48 -7.69 9.87
N THR A 90 8.62 -7.02 9.95
CA THR A 90 8.77 -5.61 10.16
C THR A 90 7.99 -4.78 9.11
N PRO A 91 7.04 -3.93 9.53
CA PRO A 91 6.08 -3.28 8.62
C PRO A 91 6.71 -2.27 7.67
N TRP A 92 7.90 -1.73 7.95
CA TRP A 92 8.60 -0.82 7.04
C TRP A 92 9.44 -1.54 5.97
N HIS A 93 9.54 -2.88 6.01
CA HIS A 93 10.31 -3.65 5.05
C HIS A 93 9.39 -4.29 3.99
N PRO A 94 9.55 -4.00 2.68
CA PRO A 94 8.65 -4.48 1.63
C PRO A 94 8.48 -6.01 1.60
N THR A 95 9.55 -6.75 1.88
CA THR A 95 9.53 -8.23 1.91
C THR A 95 8.75 -8.83 3.09
N GLY A 96 8.22 -7.98 3.97
CA GLY A 96 7.34 -8.37 5.06
C GLY A 96 5.87 -8.43 4.65
N TRP A 97 5.52 -8.02 3.43
CA TRP A 97 4.14 -7.85 2.99
C TRP A 97 3.70 -8.96 2.03
N GLU A 98 2.46 -9.42 2.18
CA GLU A 98 1.79 -10.33 1.26
C GLU A 98 0.42 -9.74 0.90
N VAL A 99 0.04 -9.88 -0.37
CA VAL A 99 -1.30 -9.52 -0.85
C VAL A 99 -2.15 -10.78 -0.92
N SER A 100 -3.36 -10.72 -0.38
CA SER A 100 -4.30 -11.83 -0.50
C SER A 100 -4.83 -11.99 -1.93
N GLU A 101 -5.26 -13.20 -2.30
CA GLU A 101 -5.81 -13.45 -3.64
C GLU A 101 -7.07 -12.64 -3.93
N THR A 102 -7.95 -12.46 -2.93
CA THR A 102 -9.16 -11.64 -3.07
C THR A 102 -8.83 -10.16 -3.24
N PHE A 103 -7.86 -9.63 -2.51
CA PHE A 103 -7.39 -8.27 -2.71
C PHE A 103 -6.85 -8.09 -4.13
N LEU A 104 -5.97 -9.00 -4.58
CA LEU A 104 -5.39 -8.92 -5.92
C LEU A 104 -6.46 -8.96 -7.01
N ARG A 105 -7.49 -9.80 -6.86
CA ARG A 105 -8.59 -9.91 -7.84
C ARG A 105 -9.40 -8.61 -7.98
N LYS A 106 -9.63 -7.89 -6.88
CA LYS A 106 -10.46 -6.67 -6.86
C LYS A 106 -9.65 -5.40 -7.13
N TRP A 107 -8.45 -5.33 -6.57
CA TRP A 107 -7.59 -4.15 -6.53
C TRP A 107 -6.27 -4.34 -7.29
N SER A 108 -6.25 -5.19 -8.34
CA SER A 108 -5.03 -5.49 -9.12
C SER A 108 -4.28 -4.25 -9.60
N TRP A 109 -5.01 -3.19 -9.94
CA TRP A 109 -4.42 -1.91 -10.38
C TRP A 109 -3.63 -1.21 -9.26
N VAL A 110 -3.98 -1.42 -7.99
CA VAL A 110 -3.26 -0.85 -6.83
C VAL A 110 -1.86 -1.42 -6.76
N VAL A 111 -1.67 -2.70 -7.09
CA VAL A 111 -0.40 -3.41 -6.99
C VAL A 111 0.27 -3.70 -8.34
N ARG A 112 -0.21 -3.08 -9.42
CA ARG A 112 0.40 -3.18 -10.75
C ARG A 112 1.86 -2.70 -10.71
N GLY A 113 2.75 -3.46 -11.35
CA GLY A 113 4.19 -3.16 -11.40
C GLY A 113 4.94 -3.29 -10.07
N CYS A 114 4.29 -3.82 -9.01
CA CYS A 114 4.93 -4.00 -7.70
C CYS A 114 5.70 -5.34 -7.65
N ASP A 115 6.77 -5.48 -8.42
CA ASP A 115 7.51 -6.74 -8.56
C ASP A 115 8.04 -7.30 -7.22
N ASP A 116 8.56 -6.42 -6.35
CA ASP A 116 9.03 -6.82 -5.02
C ASP A 116 7.89 -7.32 -4.13
N LEU A 117 6.70 -6.72 -4.25
CA LEU A 117 5.51 -7.16 -3.51
C LEU A 117 4.99 -8.50 -4.05
N ALA A 118 5.05 -8.71 -5.37
CA ALA A 118 4.72 -9.99 -5.99
C ALA A 118 5.67 -11.10 -5.53
N ASN A 119 6.98 -10.83 -5.52
CA ASN A 119 8.00 -11.74 -5.02
C ASN A 119 7.80 -12.07 -3.54
N SER A 120 7.53 -11.04 -2.71
CA SER A 120 7.25 -11.21 -1.27
C SER A 120 5.98 -12.04 -1.05
N THR A 121 4.91 -11.73 -1.77
CA THR A 121 3.63 -12.46 -1.72
C THR A 121 3.84 -13.93 -2.02
N ASN A 122 4.51 -14.25 -3.13
CA ASN A 122 4.73 -15.64 -3.54
C ASN A 122 5.72 -16.40 -2.64
N TYR A 123 6.67 -15.70 -2.01
CA TYR A 123 7.53 -16.29 -1.00
C TYR A 123 6.72 -16.78 0.21
N TRP A 124 5.84 -15.94 0.77
CA TRP A 124 5.06 -16.29 1.95
C TRP A 124 4.01 -17.38 1.66
N ARG A 125 3.33 -17.28 0.52
CA ARG A 125 2.42 -18.33 0.01
C ARG A 125 3.13 -19.67 -0.16
N GLY A 126 4.32 -19.67 -0.74
CA GLY A 126 5.12 -20.88 -0.94
C GLY A 126 5.53 -21.58 0.36
N LEU A 127 5.79 -20.83 1.43
CA LEU A 127 6.06 -21.42 2.75
C LEU A 127 4.88 -22.18 3.34
N ARG A 128 3.65 -21.85 2.91
CA ARG A 128 2.40 -22.54 3.30
C ARG A 128 1.93 -23.57 2.27
N GLY A 129 2.65 -23.71 1.15
CA GLY A 129 2.28 -24.62 0.06
C GLY A 129 1.15 -24.10 -0.83
N GLU A 130 0.89 -22.80 -0.82
CA GLU A 130 -0.09 -22.17 -1.71
C GLU A 130 0.51 -21.86 -3.09
N GLU A 131 -0.32 -21.92 -4.14
CA GLU A 131 0.08 -21.59 -5.51
C GLU A 131 0.45 -20.11 -5.66
N PRO A 132 1.43 -19.76 -6.52
CA PRO A 132 1.84 -18.38 -6.71
C PRO A 132 0.74 -17.56 -7.39
N LEU A 133 0.59 -16.31 -6.96
CA LEU A 133 -0.24 -15.30 -7.61
C LEU A 133 0.52 -14.63 -8.76
N VAL A 134 -0.21 -14.31 -9.83
CA VAL A 134 0.32 -13.59 -10.99
C VAL A 134 -0.09 -12.13 -10.89
N PHE A 135 0.90 -11.26 -10.73
CA PHE A 135 0.70 -9.81 -10.73
C PHE A 135 0.81 -9.29 -12.16
N ASP A 136 0.06 -8.23 -12.45
CA ASP A 136 0.24 -7.46 -13.68
C ASP A 136 1.54 -6.66 -13.58
N THR A 137 2.55 -7.04 -14.37
CA THR A 137 3.88 -6.41 -14.37
C THR A 137 3.91 -5.09 -15.14
N GLY A 138 2.79 -4.66 -15.76
CA GLY A 138 2.70 -3.37 -16.45
C GLY A 138 3.60 -3.23 -17.69
N LEU A 139 4.11 -4.35 -18.23
CA LEU A 139 4.85 -4.43 -19.51
C LEU A 139 3.92 -4.39 -20.72
#